data_AF-A0A0B8NWK8-F1
#
_entry.id   AF-A0A0B8NWK8-F1
#
_cell.length_a   1.000
_cell.length_b   1.000
_cell.length_c   1.000
_cell.angle_alpha   90.00
_cell.angle_beta   90.00
_cell.angle_gamma   90.00
#
_symmetry.space_group_name_H-M   'P 1'
#
loop_
_entity.id
_entity.type
_entity.pdbx_description
1 polymer ?
#
loop_
_entity_poly.entity_id
_entity_poly.type
_entity_poly.pdbx_seq_one_letter_code
_entity_poly.pdbx_strand_id
1 'polypeptide(L)'
;MVKGAPGIDPDIFFDDDGTIWYVGTHTPEIRADDSEGEIWIQQLDSETLQLIGERYPVWRGTGGIWVEGPHLYKRKGRYYLMCAEGGTGYCHAVTVASSQSITGPYLSNDRNPILTSRNLAHDNWVHSTGHGDLVELADGRTYMVCLGVRNHANHRTNMGRETFLLRYVGKRSKGL
;
A
#
# COMPACT_ATOMS: atom_id res chain seq x y z
N MET A 1 7.48 9.93 18.80
CA MET A 1 7.80 8.65 18.12
C MET A 1 6.98 7.57 18.79
N VAL A 2 6.26 6.74 18.02
CA VAL A 2 5.48 5.62 18.55
C VAL A 2 6.45 4.52 18.99
N LYS A 3 6.43 4.13 20.27
CA LYS A 3 7.35 3.11 20.79
C LYS A 3 6.90 1.72 20.34
N GLY A 4 7.87 0.85 20.06
CA GLY A 4 7.60 -0.53 19.67
C GLY A 4 6.99 -0.70 18.29
N ALA A 5 7.07 0.30 17.40
CA ALA A 5 6.61 0.22 16.01
C ALA A 5 7.81 -0.09 15.07
N PRO A 6 8.09 -1.38 14.76
CA PRO A 6 9.18 -1.74 13.85
C PRO A 6 8.85 -1.37 12.39
N GLY A 7 9.90 -1.43 11.55
CA GLY A 7 9.80 -1.26 10.11
C GLY A 7 9.74 0.19 9.64
N ILE A 8 9.22 0.36 8.44
CA ILE A 8 9.05 1.63 7.73
C ILE A 8 7.59 1.82 7.28
N ASP A 9 7.34 2.96 6.65
CA ASP A 9 6.07 3.34 6.03
C ASP A 9 4.87 3.24 6.98
N PRO A 10 4.88 4.00 8.10
CA PRO A 10 3.73 4.08 8.99
C PRO A 10 2.56 4.81 8.31
N ASP A 11 1.36 4.30 8.52
CA ASP A 11 0.11 5.02 8.23
C ASP A 11 -0.87 4.87 9.40
N ILE A 12 -1.86 5.76 9.46
CA ILE A 12 -2.88 5.80 10.51
C ILE A 12 -4.26 5.70 9.86
N PHE A 13 -5.04 4.73 10.31
CA PHE A 13 -6.41 4.54 9.88
C PHE A 13 -7.39 4.86 11.02
N PHE A 14 -8.40 5.68 10.72
CA PHE A 14 -9.49 6.02 11.62
C PHE A 14 -10.71 5.22 11.22
N ASP A 15 -11.18 4.32 12.09
CA ASP A 15 -12.35 3.50 11.83
C ASP A 15 -13.66 4.23 12.20
N ASP A 16 -14.78 3.74 11.67
CA ASP A 16 -16.10 4.32 11.87
C ASP A 16 -16.58 4.28 13.34
N ASP A 17 -16.01 3.37 14.14
CA ASP A 17 -16.33 3.22 15.57
C ASP A 17 -15.47 4.13 16.48
N GLY A 18 -14.59 4.95 15.89
CA GLY A 18 -13.67 5.83 16.60
C GLY A 18 -12.34 5.18 16.99
N THR A 19 -12.14 3.89 16.70
CA THR A 19 -10.86 3.21 16.92
C THR A 19 -9.81 3.75 15.95
N ILE A 20 -8.62 4.05 16.47
CA ILE A 20 -7.46 4.45 15.68
C ILE A 20 -6.52 3.27 15.53
N TRP A 21 -6.08 3.01 14.31
CA TRP A 21 -5.19 1.90 13.98
C TRP A 21 -3.89 2.44 13.38
N TYR A 22 -2.78 1.93 13.88
CA TYR A 22 -1.47 2.03 13.22
C TYR A 22 -1.33 0.88 12.24
N VAL A 23 -0.84 1.16 11.04
CA VAL A 23 -0.41 0.16 10.06
C VAL A 23 1.00 0.46 9.60
N GLY A 24 1.80 -0.57 9.39
CA GLY A 24 3.18 -0.43 8.93
C GLY A 24 3.76 -1.74 8.43
N THR A 25 5.02 -1.69 8.02
CA THR A 25 5.79 -2.87 7.61
C THR A 25 6.52 -3.49 8.79
N HIS A 26 6.84 -4.78 8.72
CA HIS A 26 7.90 -5.38 9.52
C HIS A 26 8.53 -6.56 8.78
N THR A 27 9.69 -6.97 9.27
CA THR A 27 10.29 -8.25 8.88
C THR A 27 9.54 -9.39 9.57
N PRO A 28 8.96 -10.35 8.83
CA PRO A 28 8.34 -11.53 9.45
C PRO A 28 9.39 -12.40 10.13
N GLU A 29 8.98 -13.11 11.20
CA GLU A 29 9.89 -13.98 11.97
C GLU A 29 10.44 -15.14 11.13
N ILE A 30 9.58 -15.72 10.28
CA ILE A 30 9.93 -16.79 9.34
C ILE A 30 9.78 -16.24 7.93
N ARG A 31 10.90 -16.20 7.21
CA ARG A 31 11.01 -15.77 5.81
C ARG A 31 11.91 -16.70 4.99
N ALA A 32 11.60 -16.87 3.71
CA ALA A 32 12.46 -17.63 2.81
C ALA A 32 13.75 -16.87 2.47
N ASP A 33 13.65 -15.54 2.28
CA ASP A 33 14.78 -14.67 1.99
C ASP A 33 14.52 -13.20 2.43
N ASP A 34 15.48 -12.31 2.18
CA ASP A 34 15.44 -10.89 2.57
C ASP A 34 14.47 -10.02 1.75
N SER A 35 13.79 -10.60 0.76
CA SER A 35 12.76 -9.92 -0.03
C SER A 35 11.37 -10.00 0.60
N GLU A 36 11.14 -10.92 1.54
CA GLU A 36 9.84 -11.04 2.21
C GLU A 36 9.64 -9.97 3.29
N GLY A 37 8.49 -9.29 3.20
CA GLY A 37 7.98 -8.37 4.20
C GLY A 37 6.59 -8.77 4.66
N GLU A 38 6.11 -8.14 5.74
CA GLU A 38 4.78 -8.37 6.28
C GLU A 38 4.17 -7.04 6.74
N ILE A 39 2.92 -6.80 6.37
CA ILE A 39 2.14 -5.67 6.88
C ILE A 39 1.50 -6.08 8.19
N TRP A 40 1.60 -5.21 9.18
CA TRP A 40 0.99 -5.39 10.49
C TRP A 40 0.12 -4.22 10.88
N ILE A 41 -0.88 -4.50 11.70
CA ILE A 41 -1.83 -3.53 12.24
C ILE A 41 -1.89 -3.69 13.76
N GLN A 42 -2.00 -2.57 14.47
CA GLN A 42 -2.22 -2.54 15.92
C GLN A 42 -2.98 -1.29 16.31
N GLN A 43 -3.81 -1.36 17.35
CA GLN A 43 -4.55 -0.21 17.82
C GLN A 43 -3.61 0.86 18.38
N LEU A 44 -3.94 2.12 18.12
CA LEU A 44 -3.26 3.29 18.65
C LEU A 44 -4.17 3.96 19.68
N ASP A 45 -3.65 4.21 20.87
CA ASP A 45 -4.36 4.99 21.88
C ASP A 45 -4.48 6.46 21.44
N SER A 46 -5.69 7.00 21.46
CA SER A 46 -5.99 8.32 20.92
C SER A 46 -5.41 9.48 21.73
N GLU A 47 -5.10 9.27 23.02
CA GLU A 47 -4.58 10.31 23.91
C GLU A 47 -3.05 10.33 23.91
N THR A 48 -2.44 9.15 24.01
CA THR A 48 -0.99 8.97 24.15
C THR A 48 -0.27 8.75 22.82
N LEU A 49 -1.02 8.43 21.76
CA LEU A 49 -0.50 8.02 20.45
C LEU A 49 0.54 6.88 20.58
N GLN A 50 0.29 5.95 21.50
CA GLN A 50 1.09 4.73 21.68
C GLN A 50 0.29 3.49 21.28
N LEU A 51 1.02 2.44 20.88
CA LEU A 51 0.43 1.16 20.54
C LEU A 51 -0.18 0.51 21.78
N ILE A 52 -1.39 -0.02 21.63
CA ILE A 52 -2.11 -0.77 22.66
C ILE A 52 -2.66 -2.07 22.08
N GLY A 53 -2.98 -3.02 22.96
CA GLY A 53 -3.53 -4.32 22.55
C GLY A 53 -2.53 -5.17 21.77
N GLU A 54 -3.07 -6.08 20.96
CA GLU A 54 -2.32 -7.06 20.18
C GLU A 54 -1.90 -6.51 18.81
N ARG A 55 -0.73 -6.96 18.32
CA ARG A 55 -0.28 -6.74 16.95
C ARG A 55 -0.77 -7.87 16.05
N TYR A 56 -1.37 -7.50 14.92
CA TYR A 56 -1.86 -8.44 13.92
C TYR A 56 -0.99 -8.34 12.66
N PRO A 57 -0.21 -9.37 12.31
CA PRO A 57 0.34 -9.51 10.98
C PRO A 57 -0.79 -9.89 10.02
N VAL A 58 -1.02 -9.09 8.98
CA VAL A 58 -2.26 -9.17 8.19
C VAL A 58 -2.06 -9.55 6.73
N TRP A 59 -0.90 -9.27 6.14
CA TRP A 59 -0.67 -9.56 4.73
C TRP A 59 0.82 -9.57 4.36
N ARG A 60 1.24 -10.57 3.56
CA ARG A 60 2.60 -10.71 3.02
C ARG A 60 2.72 -10.31 1.55
N GLY A 61 1.74 -9.57 1.04
CA GLY A 61 1.71 -9.16 -0.37
C GLY A 61 1.26 -10.26 -1.33
N THR A 62 1.68 -10.11 -2.59
CA THR A 62 1.35 -11.01 -3.70
C THR A 62 2.49 -11.98 -4.04
N GLY A 63 3.53 -12.02 -3.21
CA GLY A 63 4.80 -12.70 -3.49
C GLY A 63 5.82 -11.82 -4.22
N GLY A 64 5.59 -10.50 -4.28
CA GLY A 64 6.57 -9.55 -4.78
C GLY A 64 7.66 -9.23 -3.75
N ILE A 65 8.75 -8.64 -4.22
CA ILE A 65 9.84 -8.14 -3.37
C ILE A 65 9.33 -6.94 -2.55
N TRP A 66 9.49 -7.00 -1.22
CA TRP A 66 9.22 -5.93 -0.26
C TRP A 66 7.81 -5.33 -0.37
N VAL A 67 6.83 -5.97 0.29
CA VAL A 67 5.54 -5.34 0.54
C VAL A 67 5.72 -4.15 1.49
N GLU A 68 5.38 -2.96 1.03
CA GLU A 68 5.64 -1.68 1.71
C GLU A 68 4.51 -0.67 1.49
N GLY A 69 4.64 0.57 1.99
CA GLY A 69 3.66 1.65 1.78
C GLY A 69 2.20 1.28 2.05
N PRO A 70 1.85 0.70 3.23
CA PRO A 70 0.49 0.28 3.50
C PRO A 70 -0.45 1.45 3.75
N HIS A 71 -1.61 1.43 3.11
CA HIS A 71 -2.73 2.34 3.35
C HIS A 71 -4.04 1.56 3.50
N LEU A 72 -4.82 1.89 4.53
CA LEU A 72 -6.09 1.25 4.82
C LEU A 72 -7.27 2.14 4.40
N TYR A 73 -8.25 1.52 3.76
CA TYR A 73 -9.52 2.16 3.42
C TYR A 73 -10.67 1.26 3.81
N LYS A 74 -11.75 1.84 4.34
CA LYS A 74 -13.00 1.14 4.58
C LYS A 74 -14.06 1.63 3.60
N ARG A 75 -14.66 0.70 2.86
CA ARG A 75 -15.71 1.02 1.89
C ARG A 75 -16.79 -0.03 1.88
N LYS A 76 -18.02 0.40 2.18
CA LYS A 76 -19.23 -0.46 2.22
C LYS A 76 -19.03 -1.69 3.11
N GLY A 77 -18.52 -1.47 4.33
CA GLY A 77 -18.34 -2.52 5.34
C GLY A 77 -17.17 -3.48 5.07
N ARG A 78 -16.22 -3.09 4.20
CA ARG A 78 -15.07 -3.92 3.84
C ARG A 78 -13.79 -3.12 3.93
N TYR A 79 -12.73 -3.74 4.44
CA TYR A 79 -11.40 -3.17 4.54
C TYR A 79 -10.60 -3.50 3.28
N TYR A 80 -9.87 -2.51 2.80
CA TYR A 80 -8.97 -2.59 1.66
C TYR A 80 -7.60 -2.16 2.15
N LEU A 81 -6.61 -3.03 1.97
CA LEU A 81 -5.22 -2.74 2.24
C LEU A 81 -4.53 -2.53 0.89
N MET A 82 -4.09 -1.29 0.63
CA MET A 82 -3.26 -0.95 -0.52
C MET A 82 -1.81 -0.94 -0.07
N CYS A 83 -0.92 -1.54 -0.86
CA CYS A 83 0.51 -1.53 -0.61
C CYS A 83 1.29 -1.26 -1.90
N ALA A 84 2.56 -0.95 -1.74
CA ALA A 84 3.56 -1.05 -2.80
C ALA A 84 4.27 -2.41 -2.75
N GLU A 85 4.68 -2.91 -3.91
CA GLU A 85 5.51 -4.12 -4.05
C GLU A 85 6.50 -3.98 -5.23
N GLY A 86 7.53 -4.81 -5.24
CA GLY A 86 8.55 -4.89 -6.30
C GLY A 86 9.76 -3.98 -6.09
N GLY A 87 9.82 -3.29 -4.94
CA GLY A 87 10.78 -2.22 -4.65
C GLY A 87 10.59 -0.97 -5.53
N THR A 88 11.08 0.18 -5.06
CA THR A 88 10.88 1.49 -5.73
C THR A 88 11.62 1.68 -7.08
N GLY A 89 12.11 0.58 -7.68
CA GLY A 89 12.77 0.52 -8.98
C GLY A 89 11.81 0.18 -10.14
N TYR A 90 12.32 -0.42 -11.22
CA TYR A 90 11.52 -0.70 -12.44
C TYR A 90 10.34 -1.66 -12.21
N CYS A 91 10.44 -2.55 -11.21
CA CYS A 91 9.40 -3.51 -10.88
C CYS A 91 8.29 -2.95 -9.97
N HIS A 92 8.39 -1.68 -9.57
CA HIS A 92 7.48 -1.05 -8.62
C HIS A 92 6.02 -1.15 -9.09
N ALA A 93 5.15 -1.36 -8.12
CA ALA A 93 3.73 -1.54 -8.35
C ALA A 93 2.91 -1.15 -7.13
N VAL A 94 1.61 -0.92 -7.36
CA VAL A 94 0.59 -0.87 -6.32
C VAL A 94 -0.22 -2.15 -6.38
N THR A 95 -0.37 -2.81 -5.24
CA THR A 95 -1.20 -3.99 -5.06
C THR A 95 -2.25 -3.73 -3.98
N VAL A 96 -3.35 -4.49 -4.02
CA VAL A 96 -4.44 -4.35 -3.07
C VAL A 96 -4.93 -5.71 -2.62
N ALA A 97 -5.22 -5.82 -1.33
CA ALA A 97 -5.92 -6.94 -0.72
C ALA A 97 -7.12 -6.43 0.08
N SER A 98 -7.96 -7.34 0.56
CA SER A 98 -9.18 -6.94 1.23
C SER A 98 -9.71 -7.97 2.20
N SER A 99 -10.41 -7.51 3.23
CA SER A 99 -10.98 -8.36 4.27
C SER A 99 -12.31 -7.81 4.78
N GLN A 100 -13.11 -8.68 5.41
CA GLN A 100 -14.28 -8.28 6.19
C GLN A 100 -13.91 -7.81 7.61
N SER A 101 -12.72 -8.15 8.10
CA SER A 101 -12.19 -7.73 9.40
C SER A 101 -10.90 -6.92 9.21
N ILE A 102 -10.71 -5.88 10.02
CA ILE A 102 -9.48 -5.07 9.96
C ILE A 102 -8.23 -5.89 10.28
N THR A 103 -8.36 -6.92 11.13
CA THR A 103 -7.28 -7.85 11.51
C THR A 103 -7.10 -9.00 10.51
N GLY A 104 -7.83 -8.99 9.39
CA GLY A 104 -7.71 -9.99 8.34
C GLY A 104 -8.55 -11.27 8.57
N PRO A 105 -8.26 -12.34 7.81
CA PRO A 105 -7.23 -12.42 6.77
C PRO A 105 -7.55 -11.52 5.58
N TYR A 106 -6.51 -10.95 4.95
CA TYR A 106 -6.64 -10.17 3.73
C TYR A 106 -6.47 -11.06 2.50
N LEU A 107 -7.46 -11.05 1.62
CA LEU A 107 -7.45 -11.76 0.35
C LEU A 107 -6.93 -10.84 -0.75
N SER A 108 -5.87 -11.25 -1.43
CA SER A 108 -5.29 -10.55 -2.57
C SER A 108 -6.30 -10.39 -3.70
N ASN A 109 -6.28 -9.24 -4.37
CA ASN A 109 -7.06 -9.03 -5.57
C ASN A 109 -6.45 -9.82 -6.74
N ASP A 110 -7.26 -10.66 -7.40
CA ASP A 110 -6.88 -11.45 -8.58
C ASP A 110 -6.32 -10.62 -9.74
N ARG A 111 -6.62 -9.31 -9.76
CA ARG A 111 -6.13 -8.36 -10.79
C ARG A 111 -4.91 -7.57 -10.36
N ASN A 112 -4.24 -7.95 -9.28
CA ASN A 112 -2.98 -7.32 -8.92
C ASN A 112 -1.92 -7.53 -10.01
N PRO A 113 -1.03 -6.54 -10.22
CA PRO A 113 -1.04 -5.20 -9.63
C PRO A 113 -2.10 -4.26 -10.23
N ILE A 114 -2.63 -3.34 -9.41
CA ILE A 114 -3.61 -2.34 -9.87
C ILE A 114 -2.96 -1.12 -10.54
N LEU A 115 -1.66 -0.91 -10.32
CA LEU A 115 -0.82 0.05 -11.03
C LEU A 115 0.59 -0.51 -11.13
N THR A 116 1.18 -0.51 -12.33
CA THR A 116 2.61 -0.77 -12.52
C THR A 116 3.03 -0.30 -13.91
N SER A 117 4.28 0.12 -14.04
CA SER A 117 4.91 0.39 -15.34
C SER A 117 5.87 -0.74 -15.77
N ARG A 118 5.99 -1.82 -14.98
CA ARG A 118 7.05 -2.84 -15.14
C ARG A 118 7.05 -3.58 -16.48
N ASN A 119 5.89 -3.60 -17.15
CA ASN A 119 5.69 -4.25 -18.45
C ASN A 119 5.67 -3.25 -19.62
N LEU A 120 5.93 -1.97 -19.36
CA LEU A 120 6.09 -0.96 -20.40
C LEU A 120 7.55 -0.93 -20.89
N ALA A 121 7.76 -0.36 -22.08
CA ALA A 121 9.11 -0.22 -22.62
C ALA A 121 10.00 0.65 -21.70
N HIS A 122 11.30 0.35 -21.68
CA HIS A 122 12.26 1.05 -20.83
C HIS A 122 12.40 2.55 -21.16
N ASP A 123 12.00 2.98 -22.35
CA ASP A 123 11.94 4.38 -22.78
C ASP A 123 10.57 5.04 -22.54
N ASN A 124 9.61 4.34 -21.93
CA ASN A 124 8.33 4.92 -21.56
C ASN A 124 8.53 6.17 -20.70
N TRP A 125 7.82 7.26 -20.99
CA TRP A 125 8.13 8.55 -20.38
C TRP A 125 8.13 8.55 -18.84
N VAL A 126 7.26 7.76 -18.21
CA VAL A 126 7.23 7.59 -16.75
C VAL A 126 7.34 6.10 -16.40
N HIS A 127 8.25 5.77 -15.50
CA HIS A 127 8.43 4.39 -15.01
C HIS A 127 8.50 4.34 -13.48
N SER A 128 8.74 3.15 -12.92
CA SER A 128 8.80 2.89 -11.47
C SER A 128 7.54 3.37 -10.71
N THR A 129 6.38 3.32 -11.34
CA THR A 129 5.13 3.81 -10.73
C THR A 129 4.67 2.89 -9.61
N GLY A 130 4.45 3.43 -8.42
CA GLY A 130 4.01 2.66 -7.25
C GLY A 130 3.80 3.57 -6.04
N HIS A 131 3.72 2.98 -4.84
CA HIS A 131 3.54 3.69 -3.57
C HIS A 131 2.39 4.71 -3.67
N GLY A 132 1.20 4.17 -3.96
CA GLY A 132 0.01 4.96 -4.25
C GLY A 132 -0.84 5.17 -3.01
N ASP A 133 -1.51 6.33 -2.95
CA ASP A 133 -2.51 6.68 -1.94
C ASP A 133 -3.75 7.26 -2.63
N LEU A 134 -4.94 6.93 -2.13
CA LEU A 134 -6.22 7.33 -2.70
C LEU A 134 -6.81 8.53 -1.99
N VAL A 135 -7.34 9.47 -2.79
CA VAL A 135 -8.15 10.58 -2.32
C VAL A 135 -9.52 10.53 -2.99
N GLU A 136 -10.59 10.55 -2.20
CA GLU A 136 -11.95 10.73 -2.69
C GLU A 136 -12.37 12.20 -2.55
N LEU A 137 -12.80 12.80 -3.66
CA LEU A 137 -13.31 14.17 -3.69
C LEU A 137 -14.78 14.21 -3.27
N ALA A 138 -15.25 15.39 -2.85
CA ALA A 138 -16.64 15.62 -2.42
C ALA A 138 -17.71 15.27 -3.47
N ASP A 139 -17.34 15.27 -4.76
CA ASP A 139 -18.23 14.87 -5.87
C ASP A 139 -18.19 13.37 -6.19
N GLY A 140 -17.59 12.56 -5.31
CA GLY A 140 -17.48 11.10 -5.44
C GLY A 140 -16.39 10.62 -6.39
N ARG A 141 -15.57 11.53 -6.93
CA ARG A 141 -14.42 11.16 -7.76
C ARG A 141 -13.26 10.71 -6.89
N THR A 142 -12.77 9.49 -7.11
CA THR A 142 -11.49 9.01 -6.55
C THR A 142 -10.29 9.26 -7.48
N TYR A 143 -9.18 9.71 -6.91
CA TYR A 143 -7.88 9.81 -7.57
C TYR A 143 -6.83 9.03 -6.77
N MET A 144 -5.77 8.63 -7.43
CA MET A 144 -4.58 8.06 -6.81
C MET A 144 -3.42 9.03 -7.00
N VAL A 145 -2.79 9.46 -5.91
CA VAL A 145 -1.43 10.01 -5.98
C VAL A 145 -0.46 8.83 -5.95
N CYS A 146 0.61 8.89 -6.72
CA CYS A 146 1.65 7.86 -6.69
C CYS A 146 3.00 8.48 -7.03
N LEU A 147 4.08 7.80 -6.67
CA LEU A 147 5.39 8.18 -7.18
C LEU A 147 5.61 7.60 -8.58
N GLY A 148 6.52 8.21 -9.32
CA GLY A 148 7.06 7.70 -10.58
C GLY A 148 8.38 8.39 -10.91
N VAL A 149 9.07 7.92 -11.94
CA VAL A 149 10.34 8.47 -12.37
C VAL A 149 10.21 8.88 -13.83
N ARG A 150 10.42 10.16 -14.15
CA ARG A 150 10.47 10.60 -15.55
C ARG A 150 11.77 10.13 -16.18
N ASN A 151 11.64 9.40 -17.27
CA ASN A 151 12.76 9.05 -18.12
C ASN A 151 13.38 10.31 -18.72
N HIS A 152 14.71 10.32 -18.78
CA HIS A 152 15.53 11.31 -19.48
C HIS A 152 16.62 10.55 -20.28
N ALA A 153 17.60 11.26 -20.84
CA ALA A 153 18.66 10.68 -21.66
C ALA A 153 19.27 9.39 -21.06
N ASN A 154 19.32 8.33 -21.87
CA ASN A 154 19.87 7.01 -21.52
C ASN A 154 19.17 6.30 -20.34
N HIS A 155 17.85 6.50 -20.15
CA HIS A 155 17.07 5.85 -19.09
C HIS A 155 17.53 6.21 -17.66
N ARG A 156 18.13 7.41 -17.51
CA ARG A 156 18.62 7.93 -16.23
C ARG A 156 18.04 9.31 -16.01
N THR A 157 17.73 9.62 -14.76
CA THR A 157 17.26 10.94 -14.34
C THR A 157 17.94 11.38 -13.06
N ASN A 158 18.14 12.68 -12.92
CA ASN A 158 18.61 13.33 -11.69
C ASN A 158 17.45 13.93 -10.86
N MET A 159 16.21 13.83 -11.35
CA MET A 159 15.03 14.39 -10.67
C MET A 159 14.51 13.51 -9.52
N GLY A 160 15.02 12.28 -9.40
CA GLY A 160 14.55 11.32 -8.41
C GLY A 160 13.14 10.82 -8.71
N ARG A 161 12.36 10.59 -7.65
CA ARG A 161 10.96 10.15 -7.72
C ARG A 161 10.06 11.37 -7.59
N GLU A 162 9.07 11.46 -8.47
CA GLU A 162 8.17 12.60 -8.60
C GLU A 162 6.72 12.16 -8.35
N THR A 163 5.87 13.06 -7.89
CA THR A 163 4.46 12.76 -7.62
C THR A 163 3.62 12.92 -8.89
N PHE A 164 2.79 11.92 -9.16
CA PHE A 164 1.81 11.90 -10.25
C PHE A 164 0.41 11.73 -9.69
N LEU A 165 -0.60 12.15 -10.47
CA LEU A 165 -2.01 12.02 -10.14
C LEU A 165 -2.71 11.22 -11.24
N LEU A 166 -3.42 10.17 -10.85
CA LEU A 166 -4.15 9.27 -11.75
C LEU A 166 -5.63 9.24 -11.36
N ARG A 167 -6.50 9.17 -12.37
CA ARG A 167 -7.92 8.91 -12.13
C ARG A 167 -8.13 7.45 -11.74
N TYR A 168 -8.62 7.19 -10.53
CA TYR A 168 -8.96 5.83 -10.08
C TYR A 168 -10.41 5.49 -10.44
N VAL A 169 -10.62 4.33 -11.07
CA VAL A 169 -11.94 3.81 -11.41
C VAL A 169 -12.06 2.36 -10.94
N GLY A 170 -12.66 2.17 -9.76
CA GLY A 170 -12.97 0.83 -9.26
C GLY A 170 -14.13 0.21 -10.05
N LYS A 171 -13.86 -0.85 -10.83
CA LYS A 171 -14.91 -1.69 -11.44
C LYS A 171 -15.11 -2.95 -10.59
N ARG A 172 -16.35 -3.22 -10.18
CA ARG A 172 -16.72 -4.50 -9.55
C ARG A 172 -16.57 -5.64 -10.57
N SER A 173 -16.09 -6.81 -10.15
CA SER A 173 -16.51 -8.04 -10.83
C SER A 173 -18.00 -8.21 -10.56
N LYS A 174 -18.78 -8.50 -11.61
CA LYS A 174 -20.13 -9.01 -11.42
C LYS A 174 -19.96 -10.45 -10.92
N GLY A 175 -20.25 -10.70 -9.65
CA GLY A 175 -20.21 -12.04 -9.06
C GLY A 175 -19.13 -12.21 -8.00
N LEU A 176 -19.53 -11.91 -6.76
CA LEU A 176 -19.37 -12.71 -5.54
C LEU A 176 -20.52 -12.28 -4.61
#